data_AF-A0A9D2F6M0-F1
#
_entry.id   AF-A0A9D2F6M0-F1
#
_cell.length_a   1.000
_cell.length_b   1.000
_cell.length_c   1.000
_cell.angle_alpha   90.00
_cell.angle_beta   90.00
_cell.angle_gamma   90.00
#
_symmetry.space_group_name_H-M   'P 1'
#
loop_
_entity.id
_entity.type
_entity.pdbx_description
1 polymer ?
#
loop_
_entity_poly.entity_id
_entity_poly.type
_entity_poly.pdbx_seq_one_letter_code
_entity_poly.pdbx_strand_id
1 'polypeptide(L)'
;MKNSNEWHTLAEASRILGKNDRYVSNWIKRHGDFPKPMLMDISGKKFIHDKGIQWISENTKKGGVLKSRVSAIEDKFLKLTVLGKHPTYHFTWA
;
A
#
# COMPACT_ATOMS: atom_id res chain seq x y z
N MET A 1 11.56 23.94 10.95
CA MET A 1 11.08 22.93 9.97
C MET A 1 11.50 23.41 8.60
N LYS A 2 12.28 22.63 7.83
CA LYS A 2 12.59 23.01 6.44
C LYS A 2 11.28 22.90 5.66
N ASN A 3 10.72 24.04 5.26
CA ASN A 3 9.70 24.10 4.22
C ASN A 3 10.39 23.85 2.88
N SER A 4 10.91 22.65 2.69
CA SER A 4 11.51 22.27 1.42
C SER A 4 10.35 21.89 0.49
N ASN A 5 10.09 22.79 -0.47
CA ASN A 5 9.36 22.44 -1.70
C ASN A 5 10.40 22.00 -2.73
N GLU A 6 11.31 21.13 -2.32
CA GLU A 6 12.46 20.77 -3.12
C GLU A 6 12.17 19.47 -3.88
N TRP A 7 12.73 19.39 -5.08
CA TRP A 7 12.64 18.21 -5.92
C TRP A 7 13.91 17.40 -5.74
N HIS A 8 13.74 16.17 -5.28
CA HIS A 8 14.86 15.25 -5.05
C HIS A 8 14.88 14.16 -6.11
N THR A 9 16.06 13.65 -6.41
CA THR A 9 16.17 12.40 -7.17
C THR A 9 15.59 11.24 -6.35
N LEU A 10 15.16 10.16 -7.02
CA LEU A 10 14.65 8.97 -6.30
C LEU A 10 15.69 8.34 -5.36
N ALA A 11 16.98 8.48 -5.68
CA ALA A 11 18.08 8.00 -4.85
C ALA A 11 18.24 8.85 -3.58
N GLU A 12 18.25 10.18 -3.71
CA GLU A 12 18.27 11.11 -2.57
C GLU A 12 17.06 10.90 -1.66
N ALA A 13 15.86 10.78 -2.24
CA ALA A 13 14.66 10.48 -1.49
C ALA A 13 14.76 9.16 -0.71
N SER A 14 15.41 8.14 -1.29
CA SER A 14 15.65 6.89 -0.59
C SER A 14 16.60 7.06 0.60
N ARG A 15 17.63 7.90 0.45
CA ARG A 15 18.56 8.25 1.54
C ARG A 15 17.87 9.04 2.65
N ILE A 16 17.01 10.00 2.30
CA ILE A 16 16.18 10.76 3.25
C ILE A 16 15.30 9.81 4.08
N LEU A 17 14.77 8.75 3.45
CA LEU A 17 14.00 7.70 4.14
C LEU A 17 14.86 6.69 4.93
N GLY A 18 16.19 6.84 4.93
CA GLY A 18 17.11 5.90 5.57
C GLY A 18 17.09 4.50 4.95
N LYS A 19 16.84 4.41 3.63
CA LYS A 19 16.76 3.15 2.87
C LYS A 19 17.83 3.11 1.78
N ASN A 20 17.98 1.93 1.16
CA ASN A 20 18.84 1.74 -0.01
C ASN A 20 18.39 2.67 -1.16
N ASP A 21 19.33 3.22 -1.93
CA ASP A 21 19.11 4.10 -3.10
C ASP A 21 18.03 3.63 -4.09
N ARG A 22 17.77 2.33 -4.20
CA ARG A 22 16.72 1.76 -5.07
C ARG A 22 15.34 1.64 -4.42
N TYR A 23 15.17 2.08 -3.17
CA TYR A 23 13.96 1.85 -2.40
C TYR A 23 12.75 2.56 -3.02
N VAL A 24 12.84 3.88 -3.22
CA VAL A 24 11.72 4.69 -3.73
C VAL A 24 11.33 4.27 -5.15
N SER A 25 12.30 4.00 -6.02
CA SER A 25 12.02 3.54 -7.39
C SER A 25 11.29 2.19 -7.41
N ASN A 26 11.71 1.25 -6.56
CA ASN A 26 11.04 -0.05 -6.40
C ASN A 26 9.68 0.08 -5.71
N TRP A 27 9.51 1.06 -4.83
CA TRP A 27 8.22 1.32 -4.17
C TRP A 27 7.19 1.81 -5.21
N ILE A 28 7.53 2.83 -6.00
CA ILE A 28 6.65 3.38 -7.05
C ILE A 28 6.27 2.31 -8.09
N LYS A 29 7.20 1.41 -8.45
CA LYS A 29 6.90 0.29 -9.36
C LYS A 29 5.88 -0.71 -8.78
N ARG A 30 5.89 -0.92 -7.46
CA ARG A 30 4.99 -1.86 -6.76
C ARG A 30 3.65 -1.22 -6.40
N HIS A 31 3.62 0.09 -6.25
CA HIS A 31 2.51 0.89 -5.76
C HIS A 31 2.08 1.90 -6.83
N GLY A 32 1.14 1.47 -7.68
CA GLY A 32 0.59 2.29 -8.78
C GLY A 32 -0.35 3.42 -8.32
N ASP A 33 -0.60 3.51 -7.02
CA ASP A 33 -1.40 4.54 -6.33
C ASP A 33 -0.59 5.78 -5.95
N PHE A 34 0.68 5.86 -6.32
CA PHE A 34 1.50 7.04 -6.06
C PHE A 34 0.95 8.28 -6.80
N PRO A 35 0.73 9.40 -6.10
CA PRO A 35 0.18 10.61 -6.71
C PRO A 35 1.12 11.19 -7.78
N LYS A 36 0.67 11.15 -9.03
CA LYS A 36 1.37 11.73 -10.20
C LYS A 36 1.87 13.16 -10.01
N PRO A 37 1.15 14.12 -9.39
CA PRO A 37 1.66 15.49 -9.24
C PRO A 37 2.89 15.61 -8.31
N MET A 38 3.19 14.58 -7.51
CA MET A 38 4.38 14.55 -6.65
C MET A 38 5.58 13.89 -7.34
N LEU A 39 5.41 13.41 -8.57
CA LEU A 39 6.45 12.82 -9.41
C LEU A 39 6.66 13.70 -10.64
N MET A 40 7.92 13.96 -10.97
CA MET A 40 8.30 14.68 -12.18
C MET A 40 9.26 13.82 -12.99
N ASP A 41 9.08 13.80 -14.31
CA ASP A 41 9.99 13.13 -15.25
C ASP A 41 10.57 14.19 -16.18
N ILE A 42 11.90 14.38 -16.10
CA ILE A 42 12.65 15.30 -16.95
C ILE A 42 13.69 14.47 -17.69
N SER A 43 13.57 14.40 -19.02
CA SER A 43 14.55 13.75 -19.90
C SER A 43 14.89 12.31 -19.46
N GLY A 44 13.89 11.54 -19.02
CA GLY A 44 14.04 10.16 -18.56
C GLY A 44 14.57 10.01 -17.12
N LYS A 45 14.81 11.12 -16.42
CA LYS A 45 15.16 11.14 -15.00
C LYS A 45 13.94 11.50 -14.17
N LYS A 46 13.66 10.67 -13.16
CA LYS A 46 12.53 10.85 -12.25
C LYS A 46 12.94 11.58 -10.97
N PHE A 47 12.13 12.54 -10.59
CA PHE A 47 12.26 13.34 -9.38
C PHE A 47 10.99 13.23 -8.55
N ILE A 48 11.14 13.35 -7.24
CA ILE A 48 10.06 13.29 -6.28
C ILE A 48 10.09 14.55 -5.41
N HIS A 49 8.92 15.15 -5.23
CA HIS A 49 8.76 16.29 -4.33
C HIS A 49 8.79 15.81 -2.87
N ASP A 50 9.19 16.66 -1.92
CA ASP A 50 9.21 16.32 -0.49
C ASP A 50 7.90 15.75 0.04
N LYS A 51 6.77 16.35 -0.35
CA LYS A 51 5.43 15.80 -0.08
C LYS A 51 5.26 14.34 -0.53
N GLY A 52 5.89 13.95 -1.63
CA GLY A 52 5.91 12.57 -2.11
C GLY A 52 6.76 11.66 -1.24
N ILE A 53 7.89 12.14 -0.72
CA ILE A 53 8.72 11.40 0.25
C ILE A 53 7.93 11.16 1.53
N GLN A 54 7.26 12.18 2.05
CA GLN A 54 6.38 12.08 3.21
C GLN A 54 5.23 11.10 2.94
N TRP A 55 4.59 11.19 1.77
CA TRP A 55 3.53 10.26 1.36
C TRP A 55 4.00 8.81 1.37
N ILE A 56 5.19 8.52 0.84
CA ILE A 56 5.77 7.18 0.88
C ILE A 56 6.02 6.74 2.32
N SER A 57 6.52 7.62 3.18
CA SER A 57 6.73 7.33 4.60
C SER A 57 5.42 6.94 5.31
N GLU A 58 4.35 7.68 5.05
CA GLU A 58 3.02 7.47 5.66
C GLU A 58 2.29 6.24 5.10
N ASN A 59 2.40 6.01 3.78
CA ASN A 59 1.73 4.90 3.10
C ASN A 59 2.54 3.59 3.13
N THR A 60 3.83 3.66 3.49
CA THR A 60 4.60 2.49 3.86
C THR A 60 4.19 2.09 5.27
N LYS A 61 3.31 1.10 5.38
CA LYS A 61 2.89 0.55 6.68
C LYS A 61 4.11 0.24 7.57
N LYS A 62 4.04 0.63 8.85
CA LYS A 62 4.87 0.01 9.90
C LYS A 62 4.70 -1.50 9.78
N GLY A 63 5.80 -2.25 9.73
CA GLY A 63 5.86 -3.67 9.35
C GLY A 63 5.05 -4.69 10.17
N GLY A 64 4.04 -4.27 10.95
CA GLY A 64 3.15 -5.14 11.72
C GLY A 64 1.76 -5.39 11.12
N VAL A 65 1.32 -4.65 10.10
CA VAL A 65 -0.03 -4.86 9.52
C VAL A 65 0.06 -5.43 8.11
N LEU A 66 0.20 -6.75 8.02
CA LEU A 66 -0.02 -7.53 6.80
C LEU A 66 -1.37 -7.12 6.20
N LYS A 67 -1.35 -6.55 4.99
CA LYS A 67 -2.55 -6.49 4.16
C LYS A 67 -2.63 -7.87 3.49
N SER A 68 -3.19 -8.86 4.21
CA SER A 68 -3.54 -10.13 3.58
C SER A 68 -4.54 -9.83 2.47
N ARG A 69 -4.13 -9.96 1.20
CA ARG A 69 -5.08 -9.95 0.07
C ARG A 69 -6.10 -11.11 0.17
N VAL A 70 -5.80 -12.11 0.98
CA VAL A 70 -6.61 -13.32 1.19
C VAL A 70 -7.83 -13.06 2.09
N SER A 71 -7.71 -12.27 3.16
CA SER A 71 -8.81 -12.10 4.12
C SER A 71 -10.01 -11.32 3.55
N ALA A 72 -9.82 -10.51 2.52
CA ALA A 72 -10.92 -9.80 1.87
C ALA A 72 -11.85 -10.73 1.07
N ILE A 73 -11.33 -11.88 0.63
CA ILE A 73 -12.12 -12.91 -0.06
C ILE A 73 -12.84 -13.78 0.97
N GLU A 74 -12.15 -14.21 2.03
CA GLU A 74 -12.72 -15.04 3.11
C GLU A 74 -13.87 -14.33 3.85
N ASP A 75 -13.75 -13.03 4.13
CA ASP A 75 -14.79 -12.25 4.81
C ASP A 75 -16.08 -12.13 3.98
N LYS A 76 -15.98 -12.24 2.65
CA LYS A 76 -17.11 -12.27 1.73
C LYS A 76 -17.87 -13.59 1.80
N PHE A 77 -17.17 -14.70 2.02
CA PHE A 77 -17.77 -16.03 2.17
C PHE A 77 -18.31 -16.27 3.59
N LEU A 78 -17.65 -15.76 4.63
CA LEU A 78 -18.12 -15.89 6.01
C LEU A 78 -19.49 -15.21 6.22
N LYS A 79 -19.71 -14.04 5.59
CA LYS A 79 -20.98 -13.33 5.64
C LYS A 79 -22.14 -14.04 4.93
N LEU A 80 -21.86 -14.87 3.92
CA LEU A 80 -22.90 -15.63 3.22
C LEU A 80 -23.35 -16.86 4.03
N THR A 81 -22.40 -17.55 4.68
CA THR A 81 -22.69 -18.77 5.47
C THR A 81 -23.50 -18.47 6.73
N VAL A 82 -23.29 -17.32 7.36
CA VAL A 82 -24.00 -16.93 8.61
C VAL A 82 -25.46 -16.50 8.35
N LEU A 83 -25.84 -16.18 7.11
CA LEU A 83 -27.16 -15.63 6.75
C LEU A 83 -27.96 -16.51 5.77
N GLY A 84 -27.93 -17.83 5.94
CA GLY A 84 -28.64 -18.79 5.07
C GLY A 84 -29.24 -20.01 5.80
N LYS A 85 -30.40 -19.78 6.41
CA LYS A 85 -31.43 -20.68 6.98
C LYS A 85 -31.35 -22.22 6.78
N HIS A 86 -31.55 -22.90 7.91
CA HIS A 86 -32.03 -24.28 8.16
C HIS A 86 -32.94 -24.91 7.08
N PRO A 87 -32.78 -26.23 6.86
CA PRO A 87 -33.89 -27.15 6.99
C PRO A 87 -33.66 -28.08 8.19
N THR A 88 -34.67 -28.12 9.06
CA THR A 88 -34.78 -28.98 10.23
C THR A 88 -34.79 -30.44 9.81
N TYR A 89 -33.66 -31.14 9.88
CA TYR A 89 -33.64 -32.60 9.75
C TYR A 89 -34.10 -33.21 11.08
N HIS A 90 -35.38 -33.56 11.16
CA HIS A 90 -35.86 -34.54 12.13
C HIS A 90 -35.51 -35.94 11.59
N PHE A 91 -34.64 -36.67 12.27
CA PHE A 91 -34.52 -38.11 12.08
C PHE A 91 -34.55 -38.79 13.46
N THR A 92 -35.65 -39.51 13.67
CA THR A 92 -35.92 -40.39 14.81
C THR A 92 -35.11 -41.68 14.69
N TRP A 93 -34.60 -42.18 15.81
CA TRP A 93 -33.90 -43.45 15.94
C TRP A 93 -34.92 -44.62 15.91
N ALA A 94 -34.66 -45.65 15.10
CA ALA A 94 -35.24 -46.99 15.22
C ALA A 94 -34.24 -48.01 14.71
#